data_AF-A0A372JGS5-F1
#
_entry.id   AF-A0A372JGS5-F1
#
_cell.length_a   1.000
_cell.length_b   1.000
_cell.length_c   1.000
_cell.angle_alpha   90.00
_cell.angle_beta   90.00
_cell.angle_gamma   90.00
#
_symmetry.space_group_name_H-M   'P 1'
#
loop_
_entity.id
_entity.type
_entity.pdbx_description
1 polymer ?
#
loop_
_entity_poly.entity_id
_entity_poly.type
_entity_poly.pdbx_seq_one_letter_code
_entity_poly.pdbx_strand_id
1 'polypeptide(L)'
;VERVTGARPEADPAELRLSAPVADRVGALAGTLRALDDVHVTVADIALRRPTLDEVFLRLTDRSGTDSDRAGTDDAGTDSIRSGSGSVRPATTGKEAVR
;
A
#
# COMPACT_ATOMS: atom_id res chain seq x y z
N VAL A 1 11.79 2.74 20.78
CA VAL A 1 11.85 3.57 19.55
C VAL A 1 10.49 4.15 19.19
N GLU A 2 9.49 3.34 18.82
CA GLU A 2 8.15 3.83 18.41
C GLU A 2 7.51 4.81 19.40
N ARG A 3 7.57 4.53 20.70
CA ARG A 3 7.08 5.43 21.76
C ARG A 3 7.70 6.83 21.74
N VAL A 4 8.94 6.96 21.28
CA VAL A 4 9.68 8.23 21.25
C VAL A 4 9.46 8.94 19.92
N THR A 5 9.46 8.19 18.82
CA THR A 5 9.38 8.76 17.46
C THR A 5 7.95 9.02 17.01
N GLY A 6 6.95 8.37 17.63
CA GLY A 6 5.55 8.40 17.23
C GLY A 6 5.26 7.66 15.92
N ALA A 7 6.26 6.98 15.36
CA ALA A 7 6.17 6.25 14.10
C ALA A 7 6.71 4.83 14.29
N ARG A 8 6.04 3.85 13.67
CA ARG A 8 6.52 2.47 13.63
C ARG A 8 7.88 2.43 12.93
N PRO A 9 8.94 1.95 13.61
CA PRO A 9 10.25 1.82 12.98
C PRO A 9 10.23 0.72 11.93
N GLU A 10 10.92 0.98 10.83
CA GLU A 10 11.34 -0.03 9.88
C GLU A 10 12.53 -0.79 10.48
N ALA A 11 12.48 -2.12 10.40
CA ALA A 11 13.51 -2.99 10.94
C ALA A 11 14.19 -3.77 9.81
N ASP A 12 15.51 -3.74 9.80
CA ASP A 12 16.36 -4.61 9.01
C ASP A 12 17.07 -5.61 9.94
N PRO A 13 16.60 -6.86 10.03
CA PRO A 13 17.20 -7.88 10.87
C PRO A 13 18.58 -8.33 10.39
N ALA A 14 18.89 -8.21 9.09
CA ALA A 14 20.17 -8.63 8.54
C ALA A 14 21.29 -7.65 8.94
N GLU A 15 20.98 -6.36 8.96
CA GLU A 15 21.89 -5.30 9.42
C GLU A 15 21.76 -4.95 10.91
N LEU A 16 20.81 -5.58 11.62
CA LEU A 16 20.43 -5.24 13.00
C LEU A 16 20.11 -3.75 13.18
N ARG A 17 19.40 -3.17 12.20
CA ARG A 17 19.19 -1.74 12.10
C ARG A 17 17.72 -1.37 12.21
N LEU A 18 17.43 -0.33 12.98
CA LEU A 18 16.11 0.28 13.09
C LEU A 18 16.13 1.70 12.51
N SER A 19 15.16 2.03 11.67
CA SER A 19 15.00 3.36 11.08
C SER A 19 13.58 3.88 11.30
N ALA A 20 13.44 5.12 11.77
CA ALA A 20 12.14 5.75 11.94
C ALA A 20 12.20 7.23 11.54
N PRO A 21 11.15 7.78 10.90
CA PRO A 21 11.05 9.22 10.69
C PRO A 21 10.87 9.93 12.04
N VAL A 22 11.48 11.11 12.18
CA VAL A 22 11.38 11.94 13.38
C VAL A 22 11.12 13.39 12.97
N ALA A 23 10.21 14.06 13.67
CA ALA A 23 9.93 15.48 13.46
C ALA A 23 10.92 16.36 14.25
N ASP A 24 11.05 16.12 15.56
CA ASP A 24 12.07 16.74 16.40
C ASP A 24 13.33 15.87 16.44
N ARG A 25 14.36 16.32 15.74
CA ARG A 25 15.65 15.62 15.65
C ARG A 25 16.31 15.44 17.01
N VAL A 26 16.41 16.53 17.79
CA VAL A 26 17.21 16.54 19.02
C VAL A 26 16.46 15.80 20.12
N GLY A 27 15.18 16.10 20.29
CA GLY A 27 14.34 15.42 21.28
C GLY A 27 14.23 13.92 21.01
N ALA A 28 14.06 13.52 19.74
CA ALA A 28 13.97 12.11 19.40
C ALA A 28 15.28 11.34 19.65
N LEU A 29 16.44 11.95 19.36
CA LEU A 29 17.73 11.31 19.63
C LEU A 29 17.95 11.11 21.14
N ALA A 30 17.81 12.17 21.93
CA ALA A 30 17.99 12.10 23.38
C ALA A 30 16.99 11.15 24.04
N GLY A 31 15.71 11.22 23.63
CA GLY A 31 14.66 10.35 24.14
C GLY A 31 14.87 8.88 23.75
N THR A 32 15.39 8.61 22.55
CA THR A 32 15.65 7.23 22.10
C THR A 32 16.81 6.63 22.87
N LEU A 33 17.91 7.37 23.03
CA LEU A 33 19.06 6.93 23.84
C LEU A 33 18.63 6.59 25.27
N ARG A 34 17.88 7.48 25.92
CA ARG A 34 17.37 7.23 27.27
C ARG A 34 16.47 6.00 27.33
N ALA A 35 15.52 5.87 26.40
CA ALA A 35 14.61 4.73 26.39
C ALA A 35 15.30 3.39 26.12
N LEU A 36 16.45 3.37 25.42
CA LEU A 36 17.25 2.17 25.20
C LEU A 36 18.13 1.84 26.41
N ASP A 37 18.67 2.85 27.09
CA ASP A 37 19.43 2.70 28.33
C ASP A 37 18.55 2.16 29.48
N ASP A 38 17.31 2.65 29.61
CA ASP A 38 16.33 2.19 30.60
C ASP A 38 16.03 0.68 30.51
N VAL A 39 16.24 0.07 29.34
CA VAL A 39 16.04 -1.37 29.09
C VAL A 39 17.36 -2.12 28.86
N HIS A 40 18.50 -1.47 29.13
CA HIS A 40 19.85 -2.01 29.02
C HIS A 40 20.19 -2.59 27.64
N VAL A 41 19.73 -1.94 26.57
CA VAL A 41 20.09 -2.31 25.20
C VAL A 41 21.35 -1.56 24.76
N THR A 42 22.43 -2.29 24.52
CA THR A 42 23.67 -1.72 23.97
C THR A 42 23.46 -1.32 22.51
N VAL A 43 23.78 -0.06 22.20
CA VAL A 43 23.68 0.50 20.85
C VAL A 43 25.07 0.57 20.22
N ALA A 44 25.25 -0.05 19.06
CA ALA A 44 26.51 0.02 18.33
C ALA A 44 26.73 1.40 17.70
N ASP A 45 25.68 1.97 17.11
CA ASP A 45 25.69 3.31 16.52
C ASP A 45 24.27 3.91 16.47
N ILE A 46 24.18 5.23 16.50
CA ILE A 46 22.94 5.98 16.31
C ILE A 46 23.20 7.26 15.50
N ALA A 47 22.46 7.43 14.42
CA ALA A 47 22.65 8.55 13.51
C ALA A 47 21.32 9.16 13.08
N LEU A 48 21.33 10.49 12.91
CA LEU A 48 20.24 11.23 12.29
C LEU A 48 20.60 11.58 10.86
N ARG A 49 19.77 11.17 9.91
CA ARG A 49 19.94 11.48 8.48
C ARG A 49 18.90 12.47 7.98
N ARG A 50 19.23 13.21 6.91
CA ARG A 50 18.22 13.90 6.12
C ARG A 50 17.71 12.90 5.08
N PRO A 51 16.39 12.71 4.94
CA PRO A 51 15.88 11.87 3.87
C PRO A 51 16.30 12.44 2.52
N THR A 52 16.62 11.57 1.57
CA THR A 52 16.94 11.97 0.20
C THR A 52 15.67 12.33 -0.56
N LEU A 53 15.81 13.01 -1.71
CA LEU A 53 14.66 13.30 -2.56
C LEU A 53 13.99 12.01 -3.06
N ASP A 54 14.78 10.99 -3.40
CA ASP A 54 14.25 9.70 -3.85
C ASP A 54 13.39 9.03 -2.77
N GLU A 55 13.85 9.03 -1.52
CA GLU A 55 13.08 8.46 -0.41
C GLU A 55 11.78 9.21 -0.14
N VAL A 56 11.78 10.54 -0.29
CA VAL A 56 10.57 11.35 -0.19
C VAL A 56 9.64 11.09 -1.37
N PHE A 57 10.19 11.04 -2.60
CA PHE A 57 9.44 10.75 -3.80
C PHE A 57 8.77 9.38 -3.71
N LEU A 58 9.53 8.33 -3.37
CA LEU A 58 9.00 6.98 -3.16
C LEU A 58 7.89 6.95 -2.13
N ARG A 59 8.07 7.61 -0.97
CA ARG A 59 7.02 7.68 0.08
C ARG A 59 5.76 8.43 -0.38
N LEU A 60 5.89 9.43 -1.25
CA LEU A 60 4.76 10.17 -1.80
C LEU A 60 4.03 9.39 -2.89
N THR A 61 4.75 8.66 -3.74
CA THR A 61 4.17 7.86 -4.81
C THR A 61 3.55 6.56 -4.31
N ASP A 62 4.10 5.95 -3.25
CA ASP A 62 3.55 4.74 -2.62
C ASP A 62 2.12 4.96 -2.08
N ARG A 63 1.87 6.14 -1.48
CA ARG A 63 0.52 6.54 -1.03
C ARG A 63 -0.47 6.82 -2.17
N SER A 64 0.03 7.05 -3.39
CA SER A 64 -0.79 7.33 -4.57
C SER A 64 -1.16 6.06 -5.35
N GLY A 65 -0.50 4.93 -5.09
CA GLY A 65 -0.77 3.64 -5.75
C GLY A 65 -1.88 2.80 -5.09
N THR A 66 -2.25 3.11 -3.85
CA THR A 66 -3.24 2.31 -3.07
C THR A 66 -4.71 2.64 -3.34
N ASP A 67 -5.03 3.49 -4.32
CA ASP A 67 -6.43 3.72 -4.74
C ASP A 67 -6.91 2.70 -5.80
N SER A 68 -6.03 1.77 -6.19
CA SER A 68 -6.31 0.75 -7.23
C SER A 68 -7.03 -0.51 -6.71
N ASP A 69 -7.25 -0.63 -5.39
CA ASP A 69 -7.78 -1.86 -4.77
C ASP A 69 -9.23 -1.73 -4.25
N ARG A 70 -9.98 -0.71 -4.72
CA ARG A 70 -11.44 -0.59 -4.57
C ARG A 70 -12.19 -0.55 -5.91
N ALA A 71 -11.69 -1.23 -6.93
CA ALA A 71 -12.42 -1.45 -8.18
C ALA A 71 -12.44 -2.95 -8.50
N GLY A 72 -13.22 -3.71 -7.75
CA GLY A 72 -13.30 -5.16 -7.97
C GLY A 72 -14.30 -5.94 -7.14
N THR A 73 -15.28 -5.30 -6.51
CA THR A 73 -16.42 -6.02 -5.94
C THR A 73 -17.65 -5.15 -6.09
N ASP A 74 -18.44 -5.43 -7.13
CA ASP A 74 -19.89 -5.30 -7.09
C ASP A 74 -20.50 -6.33 -8.04
N ASP A 75 -21.33 -7.14 -7.41
CA ASP A 75 -22.22 -8.20 -7.89
C ASP A 75 -23.13 -7.76 -9.05
N ALA A 76 -23.19 -8.61 -10.09
CA ALA A 76 -24.36 -8.70 -10.94
C ALA A 76 -24.57 -10.16 -11.33
N GLY A 77 -25.32 -10.87 -10.47
CA GLY A 77 -26.03 -12.07 -10.86
C GLY A 77 -26.70 -11.91 -12.22
N THR A 78 -26.37 -12.79 -13.16
CA THR A 78 -27.22 -13.05 -14.32
C THR A 78 -27.76 -14.45 -14.19
N ASP A 79 -29.03 -14.44 -13.84
CA ASP A 79 -29.99 -15.50 -13.71
C ASP A 79 -30.08 -16.37 -14.98
N SER A 80 -30.30 -17.66 -14.73
CA SER A 80 -30.78 -18.74 -15.60
C SER A 80 -30.53 -18.66 -17.12
N ILE A 81 -29.59 -19.47 -17.62
CA ILE A 81 -29.80 -20.16 -18.91
C ILE A 81 -29.56 -21.66 -18.71
N ARG A 82 -30.63 -22.38 -18.38
CA ARG A 82 -30.68 -23.83 -18.59
C ARG A 82 -31.96 -24.20 -19.34
N SER A 83 -31.75 -24.66 -20.56
CA SER A 83 -32.50 -25.70 -21.27
C SER A 83 -33.95 -25.45 -21.70
N GLY A 84 -34.10 -25.30 -23.01
CA GLY A 84 -34.92 -26.23 -23.80
C GLY A 84 -36.43 -26.03 -23.78
N SER A 85 -36.93 -25.28 -24.75
CA SER A 85 -38.17 -25.65 -25.44
C SER A 85 -38.18 -25.03 -26.82
N GLY A 86 -38.17 -25.89 -27.83
CA GLY A 86 -38.27 -25.48 -29.21
C GLY A 86 -39.68 -25.01 -29.54
N SER A 87 -39.76 -23.97 -30.36
CA SER A 87 -40.72 -23.99 -31.47
C SER A 87 -40.18 -23.09 -32.58
N VAL A 88 -39.80 -23.78 -33.65
CA VAL A 88 -39.45 -23.26 -34.96
C VAL A 88 -40.64 -22.47 -35.52
N ARG A 89 -40.40 -21.34 -36.21
CA ARG A 89 -40.79 -21.09 -37.63
C ARG A 89 -40.67 -19.61 -38.05
N PRO A 90 -40.54 -19.37 -39.37
CA PRO A 90 -39.66 -18.34 -39.93
C PRO A 90 -40.39 -17.29 -40.79
N ALA A 91 -39.67 -16.26 -41.24
CA ALA A 91 -39.83 -15.60 -42.54
C ALA A 91 -38.76 -14.48 -42.65
N THR A 92 -37.68 -14.66 -43.41
CA THR A 92 -37.52 -14.28 -44.83
C THR A 92 -38.01 -12.88 -45.16
N THR A 93 -37.06 -11.97 -45.44
CA THR A 93 -37.02 -10.88 -46.44
C THR A 93 -35.88 -9.96 -45.99
N GLY A 94 -34.86 -9.60 -46.76
CA GLY A 94 -34.69 -9.56 -48.21
C GLY A 94 -34.10 -8.20 -48.56
N LYS A 95 -33.03 -8.22 -49.38
CA LYS A 95 -32.53 -7.11 -50.24
C LYS A 95 -31.94 -5.87 -49.55
N GLU A 96 -30.66 -5.59 -49.85
CA GLU A 96 -30.21 -4.56 -50.83
C GLU A 96 -30.48 -3.13 -50.33
N ALA A 97 -29.67 -2.11 -50.58
CA ALA A 97 -28.43 -1.89 -51.27
C ALA A 97 -28.16 -0.40 -51.05
N VAL A 98 -26.89 -0.01 -51.12
CA VAL A 98 -26.43 1.21 -51.81
C VAL A 98 -27.14 2.52 -51.45
N ARG A 99 -26.40 3.40 -50.78
CA ARG A 99 -25.98 4.66 -51.38
C ARG A 99 -24.66 5.13 -50.77
#